data_AF-A0A970WKF1-F1
#
_entry.id   AF-A0A970WKF1-F1
#
_cell.length_a   1.000
_cell.length_b   1.000
_cell.length_c   1.000
_cell.angle_alpha   90.00
_cell.angle_beta   90.00
_cell.angle_gamma   90.00
#
_symmetry.space_group_name_H-M   'P 1'
#
loop_
_entity.id
_entity.type
_entity.pdbx_description
1 polymer ?
#
loop_
_entity_poly.entity_id
_entity_poly.type
_entity_poly.pdbx_seq_one_letter_code
_entity_poly.pdbx_strand_id
1 'polypeptide(L)'
;MLGTANDDTIDVTPYGANAGTLQANAQAPLVNYSNVSGNTVSVDPLGGQDQLIVNATAAADTITLNLTSGSVNTGANGGIVALSLADTEALSVNGLAGDDIFNVTPGTIPVSLDGGDPVAASDVVNLIVPAGAGTVTFNPGPLADEGSFTFSGAGFETVSYDNLEGATVNVSASGGVLVVNGTNADDDISIVGTAANSLTVSVNGGPGVSYSGVTNLTVRGLNGDDDIDVDVNDAALGVVINVDGGLPSTGGDVVTVTGVPGLVNENAM
;
A
#
# COMPACT_ATOMS: atom_id res chain seq x y z
N MET A 1 -19.93 7.81 16.50
CA MET A 1 -20.39 6.51 17.04
C MET A 1 -19.42 6.13 18.14
N LEU A 2 -19.95 5.67 19.26
CA LEU A 2 -19.14 5.07 20.32
C LEU A 2 -19.38 3.55 20.28
N GLY A 3 -18.33 2.76 20.42
CA GLY A 3 -18.40 1.33 20.64
C GLY A 3 -18.64 1.00 22.12
N THR A 4 -18.06 -0.11 22.57
CA THR A 4 -18.22 -0.73 23.88
C THR A 4 -16.86 -1.03 24.49
N ALA A 5 -16.84 -1.76 25.62
CA ALA A 5 -15.58 -2.20 26.22
C ALA A 5 -15.17 -3.63 25.80
N ASN A 6 -15.86 -4.18 24.79
CA ASN A 6 -15.50 -5.44 24.14
C ASN A 6 -15.17 -5.16 22.69
N ASP A 7 -14.54 -6.13 22.03
CA ASP A 7 -14.26 -6.12 20.60
C ASP A 7 -15.50 -5.71 19.76
N ASP A 8 -15.36 -4.62 19.02
CA ASP A 8 -16.35 -4.04 18.14
C ASP A 8 -15.86 -4.04 16.69
N THR A 9 -16.77 -4.37 15.77
CA THR A 9 -16.59 -4.09 14.34
C THR A 9 -17.55 -2.98 13.96
N ILE A 10 -17.03 -1.84 13.50
CA ILE A 10 -17.84 -0.69 13.12
C ILE A 10 -17.75 -0.49 11.61
N ASP A 11 -18.87 -0.61 10.93
CA ASP A 11 -19.02 -0.32 9.51
C ASP A 11 -19.50 1.12 9.30
N VAL A 12 -18.79 1.84 8.44
CA VAL A 12 -19.16 3.19 8.01
C VAL A 12 -19.23 3.19 6.48
N THR A 13 -20.37 3.64 5.93
CA THR A 13 -20.56 3.81 4.49
C THR A 13 -21.02 5.22 4.20
N PRO A 14 -20.08 6.16 3.98
CA PRO A 14 -20.41 7.49 3.54
C PRO A 14 -20.86 7.47 2.06
N TYR A 15 -22.05 7.97 1.74
CA TYR A 15 -22.61 7.98 0.36
C TYR A 15 -23.05 9.37 -0.10
N GLY A 16 -22.67 10.41 0.66
CA GLY A 16 -22.82 11.79 0.24
C GLY A 16 -21.93 12.67 1.11
N ALA A 17 -21.51 13.82 0.60
CA ALA A 17 -20.59 14.73 1.26
C ALA A 17 -21.06 15.33 2.60
N ASN A 18 -22.13 14.84 3.25
CA ASN A 18 -22.49 15.06 4.65
C ASN A 18 -23.45 13.94 5.15
N ALA A 19 -23.46 12.75 4.55
CA ALA A 19 -24.46 11.71 4.79
C ALA A 19 -23.90 10.30 4.58
N GLY A 20 -24.52 9.32 5.24
CA GLY A 20 -24.06 7.94 5.17
C GLY A 20 -24.77 7.04 6.16
N THR A 21 -24.25 5.82 6.30
CA THR A 21 -24.70 4.85 7.29
C THR A 21 -23.59 4.43 8.24
N LEU A 22 -23.99 4.03 9.44
CA LEU A 22 -23.14 3.42 10.45
C LEU A 22 -23.81 2.16 10.99
N GLN A 23 -23.05 1.11 11.22
CA GLN A 23 -23.51 -0.09 11.90
C GLN A 23 -22.41 -0.64 12.81
N ALA A 24 -22.80 -1.15 13.98
CA ALA A 24 -21.88 -1.85 14.87
C ALA A 24 -22.22 -3.34 14.88
N ASN A 25 -21.20 -4.18 14.79
CA ASN A 25 -21.22 -5.64 14.93
C ASN A 25 -22.19 -6.34 13.98
N ALA A 26 -22.44 -5.76 12.80
CA ALA A 26 -23.49 -6.18 11.87
C ALA A 26 -24.89 -6.32 12.53
N GLN A 27 -25.12 -5.63 13.66
CA GLN A 27 -26.39 -5.70 14.40
C GLN A 27 -27.24 -4.46 14.17
N ALA A 28 -28.56 -4.64 14.23
CA ALA A 28 -29.48 -3.51 14.19
C ALA A 28 -29.32 -2.61 15.44
N PRO A 29 -29.49 -1.29 15.31
CA PRO A 29 -29.94 -0.59 14.10
C PRO A 29 -28.81 -0.24 13.11
N LEU A 30 -29.15 -0.22 11.83
CA LEU A 30 -28.40 0.56 10.84
C LEU A 30 -28.77 2.04 11.02
N VAL A 31 -27.79 2.86 11.37
CA VAL A 31 -27.99 4.30 11.64
C VAL A 31 -27.73 5.08 10.37
N ASN A 32 -28.75 5.81 9.89
CA ASN A 32 -28.59 6.77 8.80
C ASN A 32 -28.27 8.15 9.39
N TYR A 33 -27.22 8.80 8.88
CA TYR A 33 -26.88 10.17 9.25
C TYR A 33 -26.94 11.09 8.03
N SER A 34 -27.22 12.36 8.26
CA SER A 34 -27.22 13.41 7.23
C SER A 34 -26.95 14.78 7.84
N ASN A 35 -26.46 15.71 7.03
CA ASN A 35 -26.10 17.07 7.43
C ASN A 35 -25.09 17.11 8.59
N VAL A 36 -24.15 16.17 8.63
CA VAL A 36 -23.07 16.17 9.63
C VAL A 36 -22.15 17.37 9.41
N SER A 37 -21.79 18.04 10.50
CA SER A 37 -20.93 19.24 10.46
C SER A 37 -19.54 18.88 9.93
N GLY A 38 -19.00 19.74 9.06
CA GLY A 38 -17.65 19.56 8.51
C GLY A 38 -17.49 18.29 7.68
N ASN A 39 -18.60 17.72 7.18
CA ASN A 39 -18.59 16.45 6.45
C ASN A 39 -17.88 15.31 7.21
N THR A 40 -17.92 15.34 8.55
CA THR A 40 -17.14 14.41 9.36
C THR A 40 -18.04 13.63 10.31
N VAL A 41 -17.88 12.31 10.31
CA VAL A 41 -18.40 11.43 11.34
C VAL A 41 -17.23 10.91 12.19
N SER A 42 -17.33 11.03 13.50
CA SER A 42 -16.32 10.50 14.42
C SER A 42 -16.71 9.11 14.88
N VAL A 43 -15.75 8.19 14.89
CA VAL A 43 -15.87 6.82 15.39
C VAL A 43 -14.83 6.61 16.47
N ASP A 44 -15.28 6.07 17.60
CA ASP A 44 -14.47 5.73 18.74
C ASP A 44 -14.98 4.38 19.27
N PRO A 45 -14.32 3.27 18.91
CA PRO A 45 -14.73 1.93 19.36
C PRO A 45 -14.60 1.72 20.88
N LEU A 46 -13.85 2.58 21.58
CA LEU A 46 -13.55 2.57 23.00
C LEU A 46 -12.56 1.50 23.46
N GLY A 47 -12.96 0.28 23.78
CA GLY A 47 -12.00 -0.69 24.33
C GLY A 47 -12.31 -2.09 23.88
N GLY A 48 -11.25 -2.87 23.64
CA GLY A 48 -11.37 -4.18 23.03
C GLY A 48 -10.27 -4.34 21.99
N GLN A 49 -10.45 -5.31 21.11
CA GLN A 49 -9.72 -5.42 19.86
C GLN A 49 -10.67 -5.07 18.72
N ASP A 50 -10.61 -3.82 18.28
CA ASP A 50 -11.63 -3.20 17.47
C ASP A 50 -11.20 -3.09 15.99
N GLN A 51 -12.18 -3.24 15.10
CA GLN A 51 -12.02 -3.05 13.67
C GLN A 51 -12.96 -1.96 13.16
N LEU A 52 -12.39 -0.99 12.45
CA LEU A 52 -13.16 -0.02 11.66
C LEU A 52 -13.15 -0.46 10.20
N ILE A 53 -14.33 -0.53 9.58
CA ILE A 53 -14.51 -0.77 8.15
C ILE A 53 -15.08 0.51 7.53
N VAL A 54 -14.39 1.08 6.55
CA VAL A 54 -14.85 2.24 5.79
C VAL A 54 -15.09 1.82 4.35
N ASN A 55 -16.35 1.82 3.95
CA ASN A 55 -16.76 1.54 2.58
C ASN A 55 -16.92 2.86 1.83
N ALA A 56 -16.21 3.02 0.72
CA ALA A 56 -16.38 4.13 -0.20
C ALA A 56 -17.69 3.98 -1.01
N THR A 57 -17.75 4.52 -2.23
CA THR A 57 -18.91 4.44 -3.11
C THR A 57 -18.65 3.51 -4.29
N ALA A 58 -19.69 3.10 -5.01
CA ALA A 58 -19.52 2.32 -6.25
C ALA A 58 -19.12 3.18 -7.47
N ALA A 59 -18.53 4.35 -7.22
CA ALA A 59 -18.01 5.25 -8.24
C ALA A 59 -16.52 5.47 -7.95
N ALA A 60 -15.77 5.83 -8.99
CA ALA A 60 -14.36 6.18 -8.83
C ALA A 60 -14.14 7.23 -7.73
N ASP A 61 -13.48 6.82 -6.65
CA ASP A 61 -13.23 7.61 -5.47
C ASP A 61 -11.73 7.90 -5.31
N THR A 62 -11.43 9.13 -4.87
CA THR A 62 -10.10 9.48 -4.37
C THR A 62 -10.14 9.46 -2.86
N ILE A 63 -9.67 8.37 -2.30
CA ILE A 63 -9.70 8.07 -0.88
C ILE A 63 -8.38 8.54 -0.26
N THR A 64 -8.44 9.29 0.83
CA THR A 64 -7.25 9.74 1.57
C THR A 64 -7.28 9.22 2.99
N LEU A 65 -6.30 8.38 3.33
CA LEU A 65 -6.10 7.80 4.65
C LEU A 65 -4.92 8.51 5.30
N ASN A 66 -5.16 9.15 6.46
CA ASN A 66 -4.11 9.73 7.27
C ASN A 66 -4.16 9.13 8.68
N LEU A 67 -3.33 8.12 8.91
CA LEU A 67 -3.23 7.43 10.19
C LEU A 67 -2.32 8.14 11.20
N THR A 68 -1.74 9.29 10.84
CA THR A 68 -1.08 10.16 11.83
C THR A 68 -2.09 11.10 12.50
N SER A 69 -3.20 11.41 11.82
CA SER A 69 -4.29 12.25 12.34
C SER A 69 -5.59 11.49 12.61
N GLY A 70 -5.68 10.21 12.25
CA GLY A 70 -6.87 9.39 12.45
C GLY A 70 -8.03 9.80 11.56
N SER A 71 -7.85 9.83 10.24
CA SER A 71 -8.95 10.12 9.31
C SER A 71 -8.90 9.32 8.01
N VAL A 72 -10.09 8.95 7.51
CA VAL A 72 -10.32 8.43 6.17
C VAL A 72 -11.29 9.38 5.47
N ASN A 73 -10.88 9.97 4.36
CA ASN A 73 -11.73 10.82 3.51
C ASN A 73 -12.03 10.05 2.23
N THR A 74 -13.27 9.59 2.06
CA THR A 74 -13.75 8.85 0.88
C THR A 74 -14.14 9.77 -0.28
N GLY A 75 -13.47 10.92 -0.38
CA GLY A 75 -13.58 11.84 -1.51
C GLY A 75 -14.86 12.69 -1.53
N ALA A 76 -15.13 13.30 -2.69
CA ALA A 76 -16.25 14.22 -2.88
C ALA A 76 -17.62 13.52 -2.77
N ASN A 77 -17.66 12.20 -2.96
CA ASN A 77 -18.89 11.41 -2.98
C ASN A 77 -19.21 10.76 -1.62
N GLY A 78 -18.20 10.46 -0.79
CA GLY A 78 -18.42 9.78 0.49
C GLY A 78 -18.30 10.68 1.72
N GLY A 79 -17.23 11.46 1.88
CA GLY A 79 -17.00 12.29 3.07
C GLY A 79 -16.00 11.72 4.08
N ILE A 80 -15.95 12.27 5.30
CA ILE A 80 -14.83 12.02 6.23
C ILE A 80 -15.26 11.16 7.42
N VAL A 81 -14.51 10.10 7.67
CA VAL A 81 -14.55 9.29 8.88
C VAL A 81 -13.32 9.63 9.72
N ALA A 82 -13.53 10.27 10.87
CA ALA A 82 -12.49 10.47 11.87
C ALA A 82 -12.52 9.31 12.87
N LEU A 83 -11.36 8.73 13.19
CA LEU A 83 -11.23 7.55 14.06
C LEU A 83 -10.34 7.83 15.27
N SER A 84 -10.66 7.23 16.41
CA SER A 84 -9.77 7.21 17.57
C SER A 84 -8.65 6.19 17.34
N LEU A 85 -7.45 6.67 17.01
CA LEU A 85 -6.26 5.81 16.85
C LEU A 85 -5.84 5.10 18.13
N ALA A 86 -6.28 5.57 19.29
CA ALA A 86 -5.97 4.96 20.58
C ALA A 86 -6.83 3.72 20.87
N ASP A 87 -7.99 3.64 20.20
CA ASP A 87 -9.08 2.71 20.48
C ASP A 87 -9.51 1.97 19.19
N THR A 88 -8.64 1.93 18.18
CA THR A 88 -8.88 1.20 16.93
C THR A 88 -7.67 0.33 16.65
N GLU A 89 -7.84 -0.99 16.57
CA GLU A 89 -6.73 -1.93 16.39
C GLU A 89 -6.51 -2.30 14.92
N ALA A 90 -7.52 -2.17 14.06
CA ALA A 90 -7.39 -2.40 12.62
C ALA A 90 -8.34 -1.53 11.80
N LEU A 91 -7.89 -1.13 10.60
CA LEU A 91 -8.69 -0.43 9.61
C LEU A 91 -8.79 -1.24 8.31
N SER A 92 -10.01 -1.42 7.81
CA SER A 92 -10.28 -1.89 6.45
C SER A 92 -10.94 -0.76 5.66
N VAL A 93 -10.47 -0.53 4.43
CA VAL A 93 -11.05 0.47 3.53
C VAL A 93 -11.32 -0.16 2.17
N ASN A 94 -12.58 -0.13 1.75
CA ASN A 94 -13.05 -0.78 0.53
C ASN A 94 -13.44 0.28 -0.50
N GLY A 95 -12.83 0.22 -1.68
CA GLY A 95 -13.15 1.03 -2.86
C GLY A 95 -14.49 0.64 -3.49
N LEU A 96 -14.80 -0.66 -3.47
CA LEU A 96 -16.01 -1.30 -4.01
C LEU A 96 -15.99 -1.47 -5.53
N ALA A 97 -16.39 -0.46 -6.28
CA ALA A 97 -16.47 -0.54 -7.73
C ALA A 97 -16.15 0.83 -8.30
N GLY A 98 -15.58 0.85 -9.50
CA GLY A 98 -14.98 2.07 -10.03
C GLY A 98 -13.47 1.91 -10.10
N ASP A 99 -12.80 3.01 -10.44
CA ASP A 99 -11.35 3.07 -10.49
C ASP A 99 -10.93 3.97 -9.32
N ASP A 100 -10.49 3.37 -8.23
CA ASP A 100 -10.24 4.04 -6.96
C ASP A 100 -8.76 4.39 -6.76
N ILE A 101 -8.54 5.48 -6.04
CA ILE A 101 -7.19 5.94 -5.67
C ILE A 101 -7.09 6.03 -4.16
N PHE A 102 -6.26 5.19 -3.57
CA PHE A 102 -5.95 5.19 -2.14
C PHE A 102 -4.68 5.98 -1.87
N ASN A 103 -4.81 7.19 -1.31
CA ASN A 103 -3.66 7.99 -0.84
C ASN A 103 -3.43 7.69 0.64
N VAL A 104 -2.38 6.95 0.96
CA VAL A 104 -2.17 6.38 2.29
C VAL A 104 -0.96 6.99 2.97
N THR A 105 -1.17 7.57 4.15
CA THR A 105 -0.12 7.88 5.11
C THR A 105 -0.21 6.88 6.26
N PRO A 106 0.70 5.90 6.36
CA PRO A 106 0.68 4.87 7.41
C PRO A 106 0.91 5.47 8.79
N GLY A 107 0.53 4.71 9.82
CA GLY A 107 0.59 5.12 11.22
C GLY A 107 0.53 3.91 12.14
N THR A 108 0.00 4.07 13.35
CA THR A 108 0.16 3.10 14.45
C THR A 108 -0.77 1.88 14.39
N ILE A 109 -1.58 1.74 13.34
CA ILE A 109 -2.54 0.65 13.20
C ILE A 109 -2.41 0.03 11.79
N PRO A 110 -2.57 -1.29 11.64
CA PRO A 110 -2.56 -1.94 10.34
C PRO A 110 -3.77 -1.51 9.49
N VAL A 111 -3.55 -1.44 8.19
CA VAL A 111 -4.58 -1.12 7.18
C VAL A 111 -4.66 -2.23 6.16
N SER A 112 -5.88 -2.67 5.85
CA SER A 112 -6.19 -3.46 4.66
C SER A 112 -6.98 -2.63 3.67
N LEU A 113 -6.52 -2.58 2.43
CA LEU A 113 -7.19 -1.92 1.31
C LEU A 113 -7.78 -2.98 0.39
N ASP A 114 -8.95 -2.73 -0.15
CA ASP A 114 -9.57 -3.57 -1.17
C ASP A 114 -10.10 -2.66 -2.29
N GLY A 115 -9.55 -2.80 -3.50
CA GLY A 115 -10.04 -2.05 -4.67
C GLY A 115 -11.46 -2.46 -5.07
N GLY A 116 -11.76 -3.76 -4.94
CA GLY A 116 -13.05 -4.35 -5.29
C GLY A 116 -13.12 -4.84 -6.74
N ASP A 117 -14.28 -4.69 -7.39
CA ASP A 117 -14.52 -5.24 -8.74
C ASP A 117 -13.93 -4.31 -9.83
N PRO A 118 -12.91 -4.74 -10.61
CA PRO A 118 -12.25 -3.86 -11.56
C PRO A 118 -13.14 -3.52 -12.77
N VAL A 119 -13.25 -2.24 -13.12
CA VAL A 119 -14.05 -1.75 -14.27
C VAL A 119 -13.22 -1.01 -15.32
N ALA A 120 -12.26 -1.72 -15.92
CA ALA A 120 -11.59 -1.34 -17.18
C ALA A 120 -10.63 -0.13 -17.16
N ALA A 121 -10.31 0.45 -15.99
CA ALA A 121 -9.01 1.02 -15.63
C ALA A 121 -8.87 0.91 -14.09
N SER A 122 -7.65 0.97 -13.57
CA SER A 122 -7.23 0.24 -12.36
C SER A 122 -7.39 1.00 -11.03
N ASP A 123 -7.49 0.25 -9.95
CA ASP A 123 -7.32 0.70 -8.57
C ASP A 123 -5.84 0.89 -8.22
N VAL A 124 -5.53 2.04 -7.60
CA VAL A 124 -4.13 2.45 -7.33
C VAL A 124 -3.91 2.85 -5.87
N VAL A 125 -2.81 2.37 -5.28
CA VAL A 125 -2.30 2.88 -4.00
C VAL A 125 -1.17 3.88 -4.20
N ASN A 126 -1.32 5.08 -3.62
CA ASN A 126 -0.26 6.06 -3.44
C ASN A 126 0.18 6.07 -1.97
N LEU A 127 1.28 5.41 -1.66
CA LEU A 127 1.84 5.33 -0.31
C LEU A 127 2.81 6.50 -0.06
N ILE A 128 2.40 7.39 0.85
CA ILE A 128 3.17 8.55 1.31
C ILE A 128 3.93 8.13 2.57
N VAL A 129 5.16 7.65 2.42
CA VAL A 129 5.95 7.12 3.53
C VAL A 129 6.48 8.28 4.40
N PRO A 130 6.09 8.38 5.69
CA PRO A 130 6.51 9.47 6.55
C PRO A 130 7.97 9.34 7.00
N ALA A 131 8.54 10.45 7.47
CA ALA A 131 9.84 10.41 8.12
C ALA A 131 9.78 9.53 9.38
N GLY A 132 10.80 8.70 9.57
CA GLY A 132 10.91 7.79 10.70
C GLY A 132 10.30 6.40 10.47
N ALA A 133 9.65 6.14 9.34
CA ALA A 133 9.13 4.80 8.99
C ALA A 133 10.24 3.78 8.72
N GLY A 134 11.48 4.22 8.54
CA GLY A 134 12.64 3.35 8.36
C GLY A 134 12.63 2.64 7.00
N THR A 135 13.15 1.43 6.96
CA THR A 135 13.15 0.63 5.73
C THR A 135 11.73 0.25 5.35
N VAL A 136 11.36 0.53 4.09
CA VAL A 136 10.11 0.04 3.50
C VAL A 136 10.38 -1.31 2.86
N THR A 137 9.56 -2.31 3.19
CA THR A 137 9.64 -3.64 2.58
C THR A 137 8.34 -3.94 1.84
N PHE A 138 8.43 -4.21 0.54
CA PHE A 138 7.34 -4.77 -0.25
C PHE A 138 7.34 -6.29 -0.16
N ASN A 139 6.16 -6.87 0.05
CA ASN A 139 5.94 -8.31 0.06
C ASN A 139 4.77 -8.62 -0.88
N PRO A 140 4.99 -9.34 -1.99
CA PRO A 140 3.91 -9.78 -2.86
C PRO A 140 2.97 -10.74 -2.12
N GLY A 141 1.69 -10.70 -2.47
CA GLY A 141 0.69 -11.66 -2.00
C GLY A 141 0.72 -12.97 -2.78
N PRO A 142 -0.06 -13.98 -2.36
CA PRO A 142 -0.23 -15.22 -3.11
C PRO A 142 -0.96 -15.04 -4.45
N LEU A 143 -1.77 -13.99 -4.61
CA LEU A 143 -2.34 -13.58 -5.90
C LEU A 143 -1.59 -12.36 -6.47
N ALA A 144 -1.77 -12.12 -7.78
CA ALA A 144 -1.06 -11.08 -8.50
C ALA A 144 -1.43 -9.67 -8.01
N ASP A 145 -2.69 -9.48 -7.64
CA ASP A 145 -3.32 -8.23 -7.20
C ASP A 145 -3.30 -8.05 -5.68
N GLU A 146 -2.50 -8.86 -4.97
CA GLU A 146 -2.35 -8.80 -3.52
C GLU A 146 -0.91 -8.40 -3.13
N GLY A 147 -0.77 -7.77 -1.96
CA GLY A 147 0.54 -7.47 -1.41
C GLY A 147 0.51 -6.63 -0.15
N SER A 148 1.70 -6.28 0.34
CA SER A 148 1.83 -5.43 1.52
C SER A 148 3.12 -4.63 1.56
N PHE A 149 3.05 -3.51 2.26
CA PHE A 149 4.17 -2.67 2.64
C PHE A 149 4.34 -2.72 4.16
N THR A 150 5.54 -3.11 4.60
CA THR A 150 5.92 -3.09 6.03
C THR A 150 7.05 -2.11 6.28
N PHE A 151 7.17 -1.67 7.54
CA PHE A 151 8.05 -0.60 7.96
C PHE A 151 8.91 -1.06 9.14
N SER A 152 10.20 -0.70 9.15
CA SER A 152 11.09 -1.04 10.26
C SER A 152 11.07 -0.01 11.40
N GLY A 153 10.50 1.17 11.16
CA GLY A 153 10.39 2.26 12.12
C GLY A 153 9.26 2.01 13.11
N ALA A 154 9.48 2.36 14.38
CA ALA A 154 8.44 2.28 15.39
C ALA A 154 7.30 3.27 15.12
N GLY A 155 6.07 2.88 15.42
CA GLY A 155 4.87 3.70 15.22
C GLY A 155 4.27 3.64 13.82
N PHE A 156 4.73 2.68 13.01
CA PHE A 156 4.20 2.40 11.68
C PHE A 156 3.87 0.92 11.55
N GLU A 157 2.63 0.64 11.20
CA GLU A 157 2.11 -0.70 10.99
C GLU A 157 1.86 -0.97 9.50
N THR A 158 1.60 -2.23 9.18
CA THR A 158 1.49 -2.75 7.81
C THR A 158 0.35 -2.10 7.04
N VAL A 159 0.59 -1.81 5.75
CA VAL A 159 -0.45 -1.52 4.77
C VAL A 159 -0.52 -2.69 3.79
N SER A 160 -1.58 -3.48 3.85
CA SER A 160 -1.85 -4.55 2.88
C SER A 160 -2.92 -4.12 1.88
N TYR A 161 -2.93 -4.77 0.73
CA TYR A 161 -3.94 -4.58 -0.28
C TYR A 161 -4.35 -5.89 -0.94
N ASP A 162 -5.56 -5.87 -1.47
CA ASP A 162 -6.17 -6.85 -2.37
C ASP A 162 -6.85 -6.10 -3.52
N ASN A 163 -7.01 -6.76 -4.67
CA ASN A 163 -7.65 -6.23 -5.88
C ASN A 163 -7.07 -4.85 -6.31
N LEU A 164 -5.74 -4.72 -6.40
CA LEU A 164 -5.09 -3.52 -6.98
C LEU A 164 -4.25 -3.85 -8.19
N GLU A 165 -4.24 -2.96 -9.19
CA GLU A 165 -3.39 -3.11 -10.38
C GLU A 165 -2.30 -2.04 -10.52
N GLY A 166 -2.11 -1.19 -9.50
CA GLY A 166 -0.97 -0.28 -9.43
C GLY A 166 -0.63 0.22 -8.03
N ALA A 167 0.64 0.56 -7.83
CA ALA A 167 1.06 1.30 -6.65
C ALA A 167 2.20 2.29 -6.94
N THR A 168 2.20 3.41 -6.23
CA THR A 168 3.28 4.39 -6.20
C THR A 168 3.73 4.63 -4.76
N VAL A 169 5.03 4.57 -4.51
CA VAL A 169 5.63 4.70 -3.18
C VAL A 169 6.77 5.71 -3.20
N ASN A 170 6.72 6.71 -2.31
CA ASN A 170 7.82 7.65 -2.12
C ASN A 170 8.55 7.35 -0.81
N VAL A 171 9.81 6.88 -0.90
CA VAL A 171 10.62 6.50 0.26
C VAL A 171 11.65 7.55 0.67
N SER A 172 11.70 8.70 0.00
CA SER A 172 12.71 9.75 0.23
C SER A 172 12.73 10.24 1.68
N ALA A 173 11.55 10.49 2.26
CA ALA A 173 11.42 10.93 3.65
C ALA A 173 11.82 9.85 4.67
N SER A 174 11.81 8.58 4.26
CA SER A 174 12.14 7.42 5.10
C SER A 174 13.61 6.98 5.01
N GLY A 175 14.48 7.81 4.41
CA GLY A 175 15.90 7.52 4.27
C GLY A 175 16.28 6.77 2.99
N GLY A 176 15.31 6.51 2.11
CA GLY A 176 15.57 5.97 0.77
C GLY A 176 16.01 4.51 0.72
N VAL A 177 15.78 3.73 1.78
CA VAL A 177 16.08 2.30 1.81
C VAL A 177 14.82 1.50 1.53
N LEU A 178 14.86 0.69 0.48
CA LEU A 178 13.77 -0.16 0.01
C LEU A 178 14.23 -1.62 -0.03
N VAL A 179 13.34 -2.52 0.40
CA VAL A 179 13.46 -3.96 0.22
C VAL A 179 12.27 -4.46 -0.61
N VAL A 180 12.55 -5.28 -1.61
CA VAL A 180 11.54 -6.02 -2.38
C VAL A 180 11.78 -7.50 -2.16
N ASN A 181 10.75 -8.23 -1.75
CA ASN A 181 10.80 -9.68 -1.63
C ASN A 181 10.11 -10.34 -2.82
N GLY A 182 10.63 -11.49 -3.21
CA GLY A 182 9.90 -12.54 -3.89
C GLY A 182 9.00 -13.31 -2.93
N THR A 183 8.63 -14.52 -3.34
CA THR A 183 7.82 -15.49 -2.63
C THR A 183 8.69 -16.68 -2.19
N ASN A 184 8.13 -17.89 -2.05
CA ASN A 184 8.95 -19.11 -1.88
C ASN A 184 8.81 -20.02 -3.11
N ALA A 185 8.35 -19.46 -4.22
CA ALA A 185 8.24 -20.09 -5.52
C ALA A 185 9.26 -19.43 -6.46
N ASP A 186 9.46 -20.02 -7.64
CA ASP A 186 10.28 -19.44 -8.70
C ASP A 186 9.68 -18.10 -9.12
N ASP A 187 10.39 -17.00 -8.84
CA ASP A 187 9.90 -15.64 -9.09
C ASP A 187 10.52 -14.97 -10.32
N ASP A 188 9.68 -14.31 -11.12
CA ASP A 188 10.09 -13.37 -12.16
C ASP A 188 10.10 -11.94 -11.57
N ILE A 189 11.27 -11.36 -11.32
CA ILE A 189 11.40 -10.00 -10.74
C ILE A 189 11.99 -9.04 -11.76
N SER A 190 11.22 -8.03 -12.16
CA SER A 190 11.67 -7.01 -13.12
C SER A 190 11.85 -5.66 -12.44
N ILE A 191 13.00 -5.03 -12.64
CA ILE A 191 13.38 -3.72 -12.10
C ILE A 191 13.79 -2.82 -13.25
N VAL A 192 13.12 -1.68 -13.41
CA VAL A 192 13.40 -0.73 -14.48
C VAL A 192 13.66 0.66 -13.90
N GLY A 193 14.85 1.21 -14.09
CA GLY A 193 15.13 2.60 -13.71
C GLY A 193 14.33 3.59 -14.55
N THR A 194 13.75 4.61 -13.92
CA THR A 194 12.85 5.57 -14.60
C THR A 194 13.32 7.01 -14.53
N ALA A 195 14.11 7.35 -13.52
CA ALA A 195 14.76 8.64 -13.32
C ALA A 195 15.83 8.52 -12.22
N ALA A 196 16.47 9.64 -11.88
CA ALA A 196 17.29 9.71 -10.67
C ALA A 196 16.49 9.25 -9.44
N ASN A 197 17.07 8.29 -8.71
CA ASN A 197 16.51 7.69 -7.50
C ASN A 197 15.09 7.14 -7.66
N SER A 198 14.70 6.74 -8.89
CA SER A 198 13.36 6.28 -9.19
C SER A 198 13.38 5.06 -10.10
N LEU A 199 12.55 4.08 -9.79
CA LEU A 199 12.49 2.80 -10.50
C LEU A 199 11.09 2.20 -10.39
N THR A 200 10.76 1.29 -11.30
CA THR A 200 9.56 0.45 -11.20
C THR A 200 10.00 -0.98 -10.88
N VAL A 201 9.29 -1.66 -9.99
CA VAL A 201 9.50 -3.09 -9.71
C VAL A 201 8.19 -3.84 -9.88
N SER A 202 8.23 -5.00 -10.53
CA SER A 202 7.14 -5.99 -10.51
C SER A 202 7.70 -7.33 -10.04
N VAL A 203 6.87 -8.11 -9.34
CA VAL A 203 7.18 -9.48 -8.94
C VAL A 203 6.10 -10.38 -9.52
N ASN A 204 6.50 -11.39 -10.29
CA ASN A 204 5.63 -12.29 -11.03
C ASN A 204 4.65 -11.53 -11.93
N GLY A 205 3.38 -11.96 -11.94
CA GLY A 205 2.29 -11.28 -12.63
C GLY A 205 1.71 -10.08 -11.87
N GLY A 206 2.31 -9.67 -10.74
CA GLY A 206 1.79 -8.60 -9.92
C GLY A 206 1.98 -7.20 -10.51
N PRO A 207 1.39 -6.16 -9.89
CA PRO A 207 1.41 -4.81 -10.42
C PRO A 207 2.82 -4.24 -10.48
N GLY A 208 3.04 -3.34 -11.44
CA GLY A 208 4.24 -2.51 -11.47
C GLY A 208 4.17 -1.45 -10.37
N VAL A 209 5.02 -1.57 -9.35
CA VAL A 209 5.11 -0.60 -8.27
C VAL A 209 6.18 0.44 -8.60
N SER A 210 5.75 1.70 -8.70
CA SER A 210 6.63 2.84 -8.95
C SER A 210 7.23 3.37 -7.64
N TYR A 211 8.54 3.36 -7.51
CA TYR A 211 9.26 3.88 -6.35
C TYR A 211 10.02 5.16 -6.69
N SER A 212 10.02 6.12 -5.76
CA SER A 212 10.81 7.35 -5.87
C SER A 212 11.58 7.64 -4.58
N GLY A 213 12.72 8.33 -4.72
CA GLY A 213 13.61 8.63 -3.59
C GLY A 213 14.43 7.45 -3.09
N VAL A 214 14.54 6.39 -3.88
CA VAL A 214 15.32 5.19 -3.53
C VAL A 214 16.80 5.51 -3.68
N THR A 215 17.59 5.27 -2.63
CA THR A 215 19.05 5.34 -2.68
C THR A 215 19.68 3.95 -2.58
N ASN A 216 19.01 3.04 -1.89
CA ASN A 216 19.42 1.64 -1.74
C ASN A 216 18.21 0.73 -1.91
N LEU A 217 18.26 -0.15 -2.91
CA LEU A 217 17.30 -1.22 -3.16
C LEU A 217 17.95 -2.55 -2.80
N THR A 218 17.29 -3.36 -1.99
CA THR A 218 17.63 -4.78 -1.81
C THR A 218 16.50 -5.64 -2.37
N VAL A 219 16.84 -6.58 -3.23
CA VAL A 219 15.92 -7.54 -3.84
C VAL A 219 16.24 -8.91 -3.27
N ARG A 220 15.22 -9.61 -2.76
CA ARG A 220 15.36 -10.93 -2.15
C ARG A 220 14.47 -11.93 -2.88
N GLY A 221 15.03 -12.86 -3.65
CA GLY A 221 14.28 -13.95 -4.30
C GLY A 221 13.68 -14.94 -3.29
N LEU A 222 14.45 -15.23 -2.22
CA LEU A 222 14.10 -16.12 -1.10
C LEU A 222 14.28 -17.61 -1.43
N ASN A 223 13.22 -18.34 -1.80
CA ASN A 223 13.35 -19.75 -2.20
C ASN A 223 12.69 -19.90 -3.57
N GLY A 224 13.25 -20.75 -4.43
CA GLY A 224 12.80 -20.85 -5.82
C GLY A 224 14.01 -20.66 -6.73
N ASP A 225 13.88 -21.04 -7.99
CA ASP A 225 14.84 -20.65 -9.02
C ASP A 225 14.40 -19.29 -9.57
N ASP A 226 14.98 -18.20 -9.05
CA ASP A 226 14.48 -16.84 -9.31
C ASP A 226 15.16 -16.16 -10.52
N ASP A 227 14.37 -15.52 -11.37
CA ASP A 227 14.82 -14.75 -12.53
C ASP A 227 14.70 -13.24 -12.24
N ILE A 228 15.83 -12.55 -12.04
CA ILE A 228 15.89 -11.15 -11.63
C ILE A 228 16.46 -10.28 -12.75
N ASP A 229 15.59 -9.56 -13.44
CA ASP A 229 15.94 -8.64 -14.53
C ASP A 229 16.09 -7.20 -14.01
N VAL A 230 17.30 -6.66 -14.11
CA VAL A 230 17.63 -5.27 -13.78
C VAL A 230 17.94 -4.50 -15.05
N ASP A 231 17.00 -3.69 -15.52
CA ASP A 231 17.24 -2.67 -16.54
C ASP A 231 17.53 -1.32 -15.89
N VAL A 232 18.78 -0.87 -15.98
CA VAL A 232 19.17 0.45 -15.46
C VAL A 232 18.35 1.55 -16.14
N ASN A 233 18.08 1.44 -17.45
CA ASN A 233 17.26 2.29 -18.34
C ASN A 233 17.47 3.84 -18.31
N ASP A 234 17.99 4.41 -17.22
CA ASP A 234 18.29 5.82 -17.03
C ASP A 234 19.72 5.97 -16.48
N ALA A 235 20.56 6.71 -17.20
CA ALA A 235 21.96 6.93 -16.82
C ALA A 235 22.13 7.72 -15.51
N ALA A 236 21.08 8.41 -15.04
CA ALA A 236 21.06 9.15 -13.80
C ALA A 236 20.45 8.36 -12.62
N LEU A 237 20.09 7.07 -12.80
CA LEU A 237 19.37 6.27 -11.81
C LEU A 237 19.94 6.41 -10.39
N GLY A 238 21.26 6.28 -10.21
CA GLY A 238 21.93 6.61 -8.94
C GLY A 238 21.46 5.78 -7.73
N VAL A 239 20.89 4.59 -7.95
CA VAL A 239 20.44 3.65 -6.92
C VAL A 239 21.50 2.55 -6.75
N VAL A 240 21.85 2.23 -5.50
CA VAL A 240 22.59 1.00 -5.20
C VAL A 240 21.61 -0.16 -5.18
N ILE A 241 21.80 -1.15 -6.04
CA ILE A 241 20.93 -2.34 -6.13
C ILE A 241 21.71 -3.55 -5.60
N ASN A 242 21.23 -4.15 -4.52
CA ASN A 242 21.74 -5.40 -3.97
C ASN A 242 20.74 -6.50 -4.31
N VAL A 243 21.23 -7.61 -4.88
CA VAL A 243 20.40 -8.77 -5.21
C VAL A 243 20.84 -9.96 -4.38
N ASP A 244 19.88 -10.60 -3.73
CA ASP A 244 20.03 -11.83 -2.96
C ASP A 244 19.02 -12.85 -3.50
N GLY A 245 19.48 -13.80 -4.32
CA GLY A 245 18.61 -14.85 -4.87
C GLY A 245 18.07 -15.78 -3.78
N GLY A 246 18.82 -15.97 -2.68
CA GLY A 246 18.40 -16.83 -1.59
C GLY A 246 18.79 -18.30 -1.82
N LEU A 247 17.83 -19.22 -1.68
CA LEU A 247 18.03 -20.68 -1.72
C LEU A 247 17.40 -21.29 -2.98
N PRO A 248 18.19 -21.49 -4.04
CA PRO A 248 17.68 -22.05 -5.28
C PRO A 248 17.44 -23.56 -5.22
N SER A 249 16.69 -24.02 -6.22
CA SER A 249 16.50 -25.42 -6.60
C SER A 249 17.63 -25.86 -7.56
N THR A 250 17.38 -26.81 -8.46
CA THR A 250 18.39 -27.31 -9.43
C THR A 250 18.64 -26.32 -10.58
N GLY A 251 17.72 -25.37 -10.83
CA GLY A 251 17.84 -24.35 -11.87
C GLY A 251 18.81 -23.24 -11.50
N GLY A 252 18.87 -22.86 -10.22
CA GLY A 252 19.65 -21.71 -9.75
C GLY A 252 18.91 -20.40 -9.95
N ASP A 253 19.35 -19.36 -9.23
CA ASP A 253 18.89 -17.99 -9.46
C ASP A 253 19.69 -17.35 -10.60
N VAL A 254 19.03 -16.51 -11.39
CA VAL A 254 19.62 -15.75 -12.48
C VAL A 254 19.43 -14.27 -12.21
N VAL A 255 20.49 -13.48 -12.43
CA VAL A 255 20.40 -12.02 -12.47
C VAL A 255 20.84 -11.55 -13.85
N THR A 256 19.94 -10.91 -14.58
CA THR A 256 20.23 -10.25 -15.86
C THR A 256 20.35 -8.75 -15.62
N VAL A 257 21.43 -8.14 -16.08
CA VAL A 257 21.59 -6.69 -16.02
C VAL A 257 21.67 -6.12 -17.42
N THR A 258 20.77 -5.18 -17.71
CA THR A 258 20.74 -4.38 -18.94
C THR A 258 20.79 -2.89 -18.59
N GLY A 259 21.06 -2.06 -19.59
CA GLY A 259 21.12 -0.62 -19.38
C GLY A 259 21.26 0.13 -20.69
N VAL A 260 21.37 1.46 -20.58
CA VAL A 260 21.51 2.33 -21.74
C VAL A 260 22.89 2.14 -22.37
N PRO A 261 22.99 1.86 -23.69
CA PRO A 261 24.26 1.89 -24.40
C PRO A 261 24.96 3.25 -24.18
N GLY A 262 26.13 3.23 -23.54
CA GLY A 262 26.68 4.40 -22.88
C GLY A 262 26.95 5.62 -23.77
N LEU A 263 26.70 6.81 -23.20
CA LEU A 263 27.54 7.98 -23.43
C LEU A 263 28.73 7.89 -22.46
N VAL A 264 29.80 7.24 -22.92
CA VAL A 264 31.21 7.17 -22.43
C VAL A 264 31.59 6.46 -21.11
N ASN A 265 32.36 5.39 -21.32
CA ASN A 265 33.49 4.82 -20.57
C ASN A 265 33.22 3.91 -19.35
N GLU A 266 32.84 2.67 -19.66
CA GLU A 266 33.07 1.45 -18.86
C GLU A 266 34.57 1.32 -18.49
N ASN A 267 34.96 1.79 -17.30
CA ASN A 267 36.21 1.35 -16.67
C ASN A 267 35.85 0.26 -15.66
N ALA A 268 35.81 -0.98 -16.15
CA ALA A 268 35.86 -2.16 -15.31
C ALA A 268 37.18 -2.17 -14.52
N MET A 269 37.10 -2.17 -13.19
CA MET A 269 38.16 -2.58 -12.26
C MET A 269 37.55 -3.44 -11.16
#